data_AF-A0A3S3EMQ6-F1
#
_entry.id   AF-A0A3S3EMQ6-F1
#
_cell.length_a   1.000
_cell.length_b   1.000
_cell.length_c   1.000
_cell.angle_alpha   90.00
_cell.angle_beta   90.00
_cell.angle_gamma   90.00
#
_symmetry.space_group_name_H-M   'P 1'
#
loop_
_entity.id
_entity.type
_entity.pdbx_description
1 polymer ?
#
loop_
_entity_poly.entity_id
_entity_poly.type
_entity_poly.pdbx_seq_one_letter_code
_entity_poly.pdbx_strand_id
1 'polypeptide(L)'
;MLRVIRAFWHDQGGIALILVAIMLPAIVGLSVLAIDMSRANNLHNDLQKGSDAMALAAAAELDGRADSITRADRALANLVTNHYRFSGPTGVDQVLQAAGVTRRYLRSLPASDILPITSANIITDEVAGALEARYIEVTATPVGFWSMFPISFISGNTSDNSFNVGSVSVAGFTRGVCDFTPVYICNPYEGSGDTIYSVAADPTKRRRLIELRQQGGNTAQNSPGNYGFLQPPDGTGGANAIRDMIAKTKSAACYNSRGVLLRPGFIATVRDALNVRFDVYNGSMNGNKNNADYAPGENVRKGYQMPSKGNGNACNADLASPPDPTKYDAFPRDNCFSTGCSIANGRVGDGNWNFDQYWSTNFATTTNPVSVSKPVGADGVNPASNTNQPTRYSVYRYEIAQGIVNHPSNGGERGTPACSNNSVSNPDRRILYGAILNCQALAAAGLMGGGNSSPPLPVEAFASFFITETVESGSDQTIRVELVDVTGREGQGTLDKFLRDEAQLYR
;
A
#
# COMPACT_ATOMS: atom_id res chain seq x y z
N MET A 1 56.56 -75.96 32.34
CA MET A 1 55.71 -74.82 32.77
C MET A 1 56.33 -73.44 32.53
N LEU A 2 57.62 -73.21 32.81
CA LEU A 2 58.25 -71.86 32.69
C LEU A 2 58.36 -71.29 31.25
N ARG A 3 58.33 -72.14 30.21
CA ARG A 3 58.47 -71.72 28.80
C ARG A 3 57.18 -71.13 28.21
N VAL A 4 56.02 -71.59 28.68
CA VAL A 4 54.69 -71.06 28.27
C VAL A 4 54.43 -69.69 28.90
N ILE A 5 54.86 -69.51 30.15
CA ILE A 5 54.74 -68.23 30.87
C ILE A 5 55.64 -67.15 30.26
N ARG A 6 56.87 -67.50 29.82
CA ARG A 6 57.74 -66.58 29.08
C ARG A 6 57.21 -66.18 27.70
N ALA A 7 56.50 -67.08 27.02
CA ALA A 7 55.87 -66.81 25.73
C ALA A 7 54.73 -65.79 25.86
N PHE A 8 53.92 -65.90 26.92
CA PHE A 8 52.87 -64.92 27.23
C PHE A 8 53.43 -63.54 27.63
N TRP A 9 54.60 -63.52 28.27
CA TRP A 9 55.25 -62.27 28.72
C TRP A 9 55.93 -61.47 27.59
N HIS A 10 56.23 -62.13 26.45
CA HIS A 10 56.75 -61.48 25.24
C HIS A 10 55.69 -61.39 24.13
N ASP A 11 54.45 -61.78 24.39
CA ASP A 11 53.37 -61.73 23.40
C ASP A 11 52.87 -60.29 23.25
N GLN A 12 53.35 -59.61 22.21
CA GLN A 12 52.91 -58.26 21.85
C GLN A 12 51.61 -58.25 21.01
N GLY A 13 51.05 -59.42 20.67
CA GLY A 13 49.81 -59.52 19.89
C GLY A 13 48.56 -59.02 20.62
N GLY A 14 48.59 -58.95 21.96
CA GLY A 14 47.47 -58.50 22.79
C GLY A 14 47.29 -56.98 22.89
N ILE A 15 48.28 -56.17 22.47
CA ILE A 15 48.21 -54.70 22.60
C ILE A 15 47.10 -54.10 21.74
N ALA A 16 46.84 -54.71 20.58
CA ALA A 16 45.73 -54.35 19.71
C ALA A 16 44.37 -54.57 20.40
N LEU A 17 44.24 -55.62 21.20
CA LEU A 17 43.00 -55.93 21.92
C LEU A 17 42.71 -54.90 23.02
N ILE A 18 43.74 -54.44 23.74
CA ILE A 18 43.61 -53.38 24.76
C ILE A 18 43.24 -52.05 24.10
N LEU A 19 43.92 -51.68 23.01
CA LEU A 19 43.62 -50.47 22.24
C LEU A 19 42.19 -50.50 21.68
N VAL A 20 41.75 -51.63 21.11
CA VAL A 20 40.38 -51.79 20.60
C VAL A 20 39.35 -51.74 21.73
N ALA A 21 39.61 -52.38 22.87
CA ALA A 21 38.71 -52.37 24.02
C ALA A 21 38.46 -50.96 24.58
N ILE A 22 39.44 -50.05 24.47
CA ILE A 22 39.32 -48.66 24.92
C ILE A 22 38.76 -47.76 23.81
N MET A 23 39.26 -47.89 22.59
CA MET A 23 38.88 -47.03 21.46
C MET A 23 37.45 -47.31 20.97
N LEU A 24 37.02 -48.57 20.95
CA LEU A 24 35.72 -48.94 20.38
C LEU A 24 34.54 -48.32 21.14
N PRO A 25 34.47 -48.34 22.49
CA PRO A 25 33.45 -47.60 23.24
C PRO A 25 33.50 -46.09 22.98
N ALA A 26 34.71 -45.51 22.86
CA ALA A 26 34.85 -44.08 22.59
C ALA A 26 34.31 -43.70 21.19
N ILE A 27 34.65 -44.50 20.15
CA ILE A 27 34.18 -44.30 18.78
C ILE A 27 32.65 -44.46 18.71
N VAL A 28 32.11 -45.52 19.33
CA VAL A 28 30.66 -45.75 19.36
C VAL A 28 29.95 -44.63 20.12
N GLY A 29 30.46 -44.21 21.27
CA GLY A 29 29.91 -43.11 22.06
C GLY A 29 29.86 -41.79 21.28
N LEU A 30 30.95 -41.42 20.61
CA LEU A 30 31.01 -40.22 19.76
C LEU A 30 30.08 -40.33 18.54
N SER A 31 29.95 -41.52 17.95
CA SER A 31 29.05 -41.75 16.82
C SER A 31 27.59 -41.54 17.22
N VAL A 32 27.19 -42.04 18.39
CA VAL A 32 25.82 -41.87 18.90
C VAL A 32 25.55 -40.40 19.27
N LEU A 33 26.52 -39.71 19.88
CA LEU A 33 26.41 -38.27 20.15
C LEU A 33 26.21 -37.46 18.86
N ALA A 34 26.96 -37.78 17.79
CA ALA A 34 26.82 -37.12 16.50
C ALA A 34 25.43 -37.36 15.88
N ILE A 35 24.90 -38.58 15.98
CA ILE A 35 23.55 -38.93 15.52
C ILE A 35 22.48 -38.12 16.28
N ASP A 36 22.58 -38.04 17.60
CA ASP A 36 21.64 -37.27 18.40
C ASP A 36 21.69 -35.79 18.09
N MET A 37 22.88 -35.21 17.95
CA MET A 37 23.03 -33.81 17.58
C MET A 37 22.41 -33.54 16.20
N SER A 38 22.57 -34.46 15.24
CA SER A 38 21.93 -34.37 13.93
C SER A 38 20.40 -34.41 14.03
N ARG A 39 19.84 -35.36 14.80
CA ARG A 39 18.39 -35.49 14.99
C ARG A 39 17.80 -34.29 15.72
N ALA A 40 18.44 -33.81 16.78
CA ALA A 40 18.01 -32.64 17.54
C ALA A 40 18.07 -31.35 16.69
N ASN A 41 19.12 -31.17 15.90
CA ASN A 41 19.22 -30.03 14.97
C ASN A 41 18.16 -30.11 13.87
N ASN A 42 17.83 -31.30 13.35
CA ASN A 42 16.75 -31.46 12.39
C ASN A 42 15.39 -31.11 13.02
N LEU A 43 15.12 -31.60 14.24
CA LEU A 43 13.91 -31.24 14.99
C LEU A 43 13.80 -29.72 15.19
N HIS A 44 14.89 -29.08 15.64
CA HIS A 44 14.91 -27.63 15.82
C HIS A 44 14.67 -26.88 14.51
N ASN A 45 15.34 -27.29 13.42
CA ASN A 45 15.16 -26.68 12.10
C ASN A 45 13.73 -26.83 11.57
N ASP A 46 13.09 -27.98 11.78
CA ASP A 46 11.71 -28.22 11.37
C ASP A 46 10.74 -27.35 12.18
N LEU A 47 10.93 -27.23 13.50
CA LEU A 47 10.15 -26.33 14.34
C LEU A 47 10.36 -24.87 13.97
N GLN A 48 11.61 -24.46 13.69
CA GLN A 48 11.94 -23.10 13.30
C GLN A 48 11.27 -22.72 11.97
N LYS A 49 11.38 -23.57 10.95
CA LYS A 49 10.66 -23.36 9.68
C LYS A 49 9.16 -23.30 9.88
N GLY A 50 8.65 -24.14 10.79
CA GLY A 50 7.25 -24.18 11.16
C GLY A 50 6.74 -22.88 11.76
N SER A 51 7.43 -22.38 12.79
CA SER A 51 7.12 -21.12 13.46
C SER A 51 7.36 -19.92 12.55
N ASP A 52 8.40 -19.94 11.70
CA ASP A 52 8.69 -18.88 10.73
C ASP A 52 7.56 -18.73 9.71
N ALA A 53 7.09 -19.85 9.15
CA ALA A 53 5.99 -19.84 8.18
C ALA A 53 4.68 -19.34 8.82
N MET A 54 4.37 -19.78 10.05
CA MET A 54 3.20 -19.29 10.80
C MET A 54 3.32 -17.80 11.13
N ALA A 55 4.50 -17.34 11.56
CA ALA A 55 4.75 -15.94 11.85
C ALA A 55 4.59 -15.07 10.59
N LEU A 56 5.15 -15.49 9.45
CA LEU A 56 5.02 -14.78 8.18
C LEU A 56 3.56 -14.70 7.71
N ALA A 57 2.81 -15.79 7.77
CA ALA A 57 1.41 -15.81 7.37
C ALA A 57 0.54 -14.90 8.26
N ALA A 58 0.75 -14.94 9.57
CA ALA A 58 0.03 -14.07 10.49
C ALA A 58 0.48 -12.60 10.36
N ALA A 59 1.77 -12.34 10.14
CA ALA A 59 2.30 -10.99 9.96
C ALA A 59 1.73 -10.32 8.70
N ALA A 60 1.51 -11.08 7.62
CA ALA A 60 0.94 -10.57 6.38
C ALA A 60 -0.45 -9.94 6.57
N GLU A 61 -1.19 -10.37 7.59
CA GLU A 61 -2.52 -9.84 7.91
C GLU A 61 -2.51 -8.57 8.76
N LEU A 62 -1.36 -8.16 9.31
CA LEU A 62 -1.22 -7.05 10.27
C LEU A 62 -1.29 -5.65 9.63
N ASP A 63 -2.10 -5.43 8.60
CA ASP A 63 -2.13 -4.23 7.76
C ASP A 63 -2.52 -2.89 8.46
N GLY A 64 -2.70 -2.88 9.78
CA GLY A 64 -3.05 -1.69 10.56
C GLY A 64 -4.54 -1.36 10.57
N ARG A 65 -5.42 -2.29 10.13
CA ARG A 65 -6.87 -2.19 10.27
C ARG A 65 -7.34 -2.73 11.62
N ALA A 66 -8.54 -2.32 12.04
CA ALA A 66 -9.12 -2.73 13.32
C ALA A 66 -9.38 -4.24 13.42
N ASP A 67 -9.59 -4.93 12.30
CA ASP A 67 -9.81 -6.40 12.24
C ASP A 67 -8.52 -7.20 11.96
N SER A 68 -7.36 -6.55 11.85
CA SER A 68 -6.10 -7.17 11.45
C SER A 68 -5.68 -8.34 12.34
N ILE A 69 -5.79 -8.20 13.67
CA ILE A 69 -5.50 -9.28 14.63
C ILE A 69 -6.44 -10.48 14.42
N THR A 70 -7.74 -10.24 14.19
CA THR A 70 -8.70 -11.31 13.93
C THR A 70 -8.34 -12.09 12.66
N ARG A 71 -7.89 -11.39 11.61
CA ARG A 71 -7.44 -12.06 10.38
C ARG A 71 -6.12 -12.80 10.59
N ALA A 72 -5.18 -12.24 11.35
CA ALA A 72 -3.91 -12.86 11.67
C ALA A 72 -4.08 -14.17 12.47
N ASP A 73 -4.99 -14.20 13.45
CA ASP A 73 -5.33 -15.42 14.19
C ASP A 73 -5.94 -16.49 13.27
N ARG A 74 -6.84 -16.08 12.37
CA ARG A 74 -7.41 -16.99 11.36
C ARG A 74 -6.34 -17.52 10.41
N ALA A 75 -5.35 -16.71 10.05
CA ALA A 75 -4.23 -17.13 9.21
C ALA A 75 -3.35 -18.16 9.92
N LEU A 76 -2.98 -17.89 11.16
CA LEU A 76 -2.22 -18.83 11.99
C LEU A 76 -2.94 -20.18 12.13
N ALA A 77 -4.28 -20.16 12.23
CA ALA A 77 -5.09 -21.37 12.35
C ALA A 77 -5.25 -22.19 11.05
N ASN A 78 -5.26 -21.55 9.87
CA ASN A 78 -5.75 -22.20 8.64
C ASN A 78 -4.83 -22.12 7.41
N LEU A 79 -3.88 -21.18 7.36
CA LEU A 79 -3.10 -20.93 6.14
C LEU A 79 -1.84 -21.79 6.02
N VAL A 80 -1.29 -22.27 7.15
CA VAL A 80 0.01 -22.92 7.18
C VAL A 80 -0.03 -24.21 8.00
N THR A 81 0.53 -25.28 7.43
CA THR A 81 0.73 -26.58 8.10
C THR A 81 2.16 -27.03 7.86
N ASN A 82 2.90 -27.29 8.94
CA ASN A 82 4.28 -27.78 8.86
C ASN A 82 4.42 -29.11 9.58
N HIS A 83 5.48 -29.86 9.28
CA HIS A 83 5.78 -31.13 9.91
C HIS A 83 7.13 -31.09 10.61
N TYR A 84 7.27 -31.85 11.70
CA TYR A 84 8.53 -32.03 12.41
C TYR A 84 8.72 -33.50 12.79
N ARG A 85 9.99 -33.93 12.90
CA ARG A 85 10.38 -35.31 13.24
C ARG A 85 11.34 -35.35 14.43
N PHE A 86 11.57 -36.56 14.94
CA PHE A 86 12.49 -36.82 16.08
C PHE A 86 12.03 -36.30 17.44
N SER A 87 10.77 -35.85 17.55
CA SER A 87 10.15 -35.60 18.85
C SER A 87 9.71 -36.90 19.52
N GLY A 88 9.72 -36.90 20.85
CA GLY A 88 9.34 -38.04 21.67
C GLY A 88 10.25 -39.26 21.51
N PRO A 89 9.89 -40.40 22.12
CA PRO A 89 10.72 -41.60 22.13
C PRO A 89 10.71 -42.34 20.80
N THR A 90 9.66 -42.18 19.98
CA THR A 90 9.47 -42.89 18.71
C THR A 90 9.95 -42.10 17.50
N GLY A 91 10.13 -40.77 17.63
CA GLY A 91 10.63 -39.90 16.55
C GLY A 91 9.71 -39.78 15.34
N VAL A 92 8.43 -40.12 15.49
CA VAL A 92 7.42 -40.13 14.41
C VAL A 92 7.18 -38.72 13.89
N ASP A 93 6.80 -38.63 12.61
CA ASP A 93 6.34 -37.40 11.97
C ASP A 93 5.11 -36.83 12.69
N GLN A 94 5.16 -35.54 13.03
CA GLN A 94 4.09 -34.81 13.71
C GLN A 94 3.78 -33.54 12.92
N VAL A 95 2.52 -33.09 12.99
CA VAL A 95 2.09 -31.82 12.38
C VAL A 95 2.18 -30.71 13.42
N LEU A 96 2.90 -29.64 13.10
CA LEU A 96 2.84 -28.39 13.86
C LEU A 96 1.59 -27.63 13.43
N GLN A 97 0.62 -27.55 14.34
CA GLN A 97 -0.62 -26.80 14.18
C GLN A 97 -0.66 -25.60 15.13
N ALA A 98 -1.67 -24.74 14.99
CA ALA A 98 -1.89 -23.57 15.85
C ALA A 98 -1.88 -23.89 17.35
N ALA A 99 -2.40 -25.06 17.76
CA ALA A 99 -2.40 -25.48 19.16
C ALA A 99 -1.00 -25.80 19.72
N GLY A 100 -0.02 -26.06 18.85
CA GLY A 100 1.39 -26.29 19.19
C GLY A 100 2.24 -25.02 19.20
N VAL A 101 1.61 -23.84 19.11
CA VAL A 101 2.31 -22.56 19.18
C VAL A 101 1.55 -21.58 20.10
N THR A 102 2.29 -20.62 20.65
CA THR A 102 1.72 -19.44 21.32
C THR A 102 2.12 -18.19 20.55
N ARG A 103 1.27 -17.15 20.57
CA ARG A 103 1.50 -15.93 19.80
C ARG A 103 1.35 -14.67 20.63
N ARG A 104 2.13 -13.63 20.30
CA ARG A 104 2.05 -12.28 20.88
C ARG A 104 2.16 -11.23 19.79
N TYR A 105 1.28 -10.22 19.80
CA TYR A 105 1.36 -9.08 18.87
C TYR A 105 2.19 -7.95 19.46
N LEU A 106 3.01 -7.31 18.61
CA LEU A 106 3.96 -6.28 19.03
C LEU A 106 3.76 -4.99 18.23
N ARG A 107 3.83 -3.84 18.91
CA ARG A 107 3.81 -2.51 18.29
C ARG A 107 5.19 -2.05 17.80
N SER A 108 6.24 -2.57 18.42
CA SER A 108 7.63 -2.24 18.08
C SER A 108 8.55 -3.39 18.42
N LEU A 109 9.77 -3.33 17.90
CA LEU A 109 10.87 -4.19 18.33
C LEU A 109 11.85 -3.36 19.17
N PRO A 110 12.63 -4.01 20.06
CA PRO A 110 13.76 -3.37 20.72
C PRO A 110 14.74 -2.77 19.69
N ALA A 111 15.53 -1.78 20.11
CA ALA A 111 16.48 -1.09 19.21
C ALA A 111 17.61 -2.00 18.68
N SER A 112 17.81 -3.17 19.29
CA SER A 112 18.79 -4.16 18.88
C SER A 112 18.27 -5.56 19.19
N ASP A 113 18.58 -6.52 18.31
CA ASP A 113 18.07 -7.89 18.40
C ASP A 113 18.61 -8.69 19.60
N ILE A 114 19.66 -8.20 20.26
CA ILE A 114 20.17 -8.80 21.50
C ILE A 114 19.33 -8.46 22.73
N LEU A 115 18.44 -7.47 22.62
CA LEU A 115 17.60 -7.02 23.74
C LEU A 115 16.30 -7.82 23.78
N PRO A 116 15.81 -8.18 24.99
CA PRO A 116 14.55 -8.90 25.11
C PRO A 116 13.37 -8.02 24.68
N ILE A 117 12.34 -8.65 24.13
CA ILE A 117 11.04 -8.02 23.92
C ILE A 117 10.40 -7.77 25.29
N THR A 118 10.10 -6.52 25.58
CA THR A 118 9.54 -6.09 26.87
C THR A 118 8.05 -5.79 26.76
N SER A 119 7.37 -5.56 27.90
CA SER A 119 5.96 -5.16 27.93
C SER A 119 5.65 -3.90 27.12
N ALA A 120 6.60 -2.97 27.00
CA ALA A 120 6.45 -1.75 26.21
C ALA A 120 6.32 -2.03 24.69
N ASN A 121 6.85 -3.16 24.22
CA ASN A 121 6.78 -3.57 22.83
C ASN A 121 5.47 -4.30 22.49
N ILE A 122 4.76 -4.81 23.49
CA ILE A 122 3.64 -5.74 23.32
C ILE A 122 2.32 -4.97 23.22
N ILE A 123 1.40 -5.47 22.39
CA ILE A 123 0.00 -5.07 22.39
C ILE A 123 -0.72 -5.84 23.49
N THR A 124 -1.27 -5.13 24.47
CA THR A 124 -1.98 -5.73 25.62
C THR A 124 -3.50 -5.70 25.45
N ASP A 125 -4.01 -4.69 24.74
CA ASP A 125 -5.41 -4.61 24.32
C ASP A 125 -5.45 -4.86 22.81
N GLU A 126 -5.84 -6.07 22.43
CA GLU A 126 -5.87 -6.51 21.03
C GLU A 126 -7.07 -5.94 20.24
N VAL A 127 -8.02 -5.30 20.92
CA VAL A 127 -9.14 -4.62 20.24
C VAL A 127 -8.76 -3.18 19.93
N ALA A 128 -8.31 -2.43 20.94
CA ALA A 128 -7.91 -1.03 20.76
C ALA A 128 -6.55 -0.89 20.05
N GLY A 129 -5.63 -1.83 20.31
CA GLY A 129 -4.27 -1.83 19.79
C GLY A 129 -4.09 -2.53 18.44
N ALA A 130 -5.15 -3.04 17.82
CA ALA A 130 -5.06 -3.71 16.50
C ALA A 130 -4.43 -2.81 15.42
N LEU A 131 -4.71 -1.51 15.46
CA LEU A 131 -4.14 -0.51 14.55
C LEU A 131 -2.61 -0.33 14.73
N GLU A 132 -2.10 -0.66 15.91
CA GLU A 132 -0.68 -0.50 16.27
C GLU A 132 0.12 -1.82 16.12
N ALA A 133 -0.55 -2.96 15.92
CA ALA A 133 0.10 -4.26 15.79
C ALA A 133 0.93 -4.33 14.50
N ARG A 134 2.26 -4.37 14.64
CA ARG A 134 3.21 -4.33 13.50
C ARG A 134 3.93 -5.65 13.28
N TYR A 135 4.16 -6.39 14.35
CA TYR A 135 4.88 -7.65 14.35
C TYR A 135 4.08 -8.69 15.14
N ILE A 136 4.39 -9.95 14.89
CA ILE A 136 3.92 -11.09 15.67
C ILE A 136 5.13 -11.92 16.07
N GLU A 137 5.18 -12.29 17.34
CA GLU A 137 6.06 -13.33 17.85
C GLU A 137 5.26 -14.63 17.95
N VAL A 138 5.75 -15.67 17.30
CA VAL A 138 5.23 -17.04 17.38
C VAL A 138 6.26 -17.90 18.07
N THR A 139 5.88 -18.53 19.17
CA THR A 139 6.73 -19.45 19.93
C THR A 139 6.15 -20.86 19.81
N ALA A 140 6.92 -21.80 19.27
CA ALA A 140 6.53 -23.20 19.27
C ALA A 140 6.59 -23.76 20.70
N THR A 141 5.55 -24.47 21.11
CA THR A 141 5.52 -25.14 22.40
C THR A 141 6.68 -26.15 22.44
N PRO A 142 7.57 -26.10 23.44
CA PRO A 142 8.72 -27.00 23.47
C PRO A 142 8.29 -28.47 23.46
N VAL A 143 8.89 -29.26 22.58
CA VAL A 143 8.63 -30.70 22.44
C VAL A 143 9.82 -31.50 22.96
N GLY A 144 9.56 -32.64 23.60
CA GLY A 144 10.62 -33.49 24.13
C GLY A 144 11.41 -34.19 23.03
N PHE A 145 12.72 -34.31 23.24
CA PHE A 145 13.67 -35.06 22.42
C PHE A 145 14.36 -36.10 23.30
N TRP A 146 14.47 -37.34 22.81
CA TRP A 146 15.13 -38.44 23.53
C TRP A 146 16.48 -38.76 22.89
N SER A 147 17.54 -38.63 23.69
CA SER A 147 18.91 -38.92 23.27
C SER A 147 19.24 -40.40 23.46
N MET A 148 19.99 -40.93 22.50
CA MET A 148 20.65 -42.22 22.59
C MET A 148 21.94 -42.13 23.42
N PHE A 149 22.66 -41.00 23.33
CA PHE A 149 23.83 -40.69 24.15
C PHE A 149 23.36 -40.31 25.56
N PRO A 150 23.93 -40.89 26.63
CA PRO A 150 23.47 -40.59 27.98
C PRO A 150 23.79 -39.13 28.35
N ILE A 151 22.75 -38.30 28.44
CA ILE A 151 22.84 -36.87 28.79
C ILE A 151 23.38 -36.67 30.21
N SER A 152 23.32 -37.69 31.06
CA SER A 152 23.94 -37.70 32.38
C SER A 152 25.44 -37.38 32.35
N PHE A 153 26.15 -37.71 31.26
CA PHE A 153 27.58 -37.36 31.09
C PHE A 153 27.83 -35.87 30.81
N ILE A 154 26.80 -35.13 30.39
CA ILE A 154 26.91 -33.71 30.00
C ILE A 154 26.22 -32.80 31.02
N SER A 155 25.03 -33.18 31.50
CA SER A 155 24.17 -32.32 32.34
C SER A 155 24.25 -32.62 33.84
N GLY A 156 24.85 -33.76 34.23
CA GLY A 156 24.84 -34.24 35.62
C GLY A 156 23.46 -34.65 36.14
N ASN A 157 22.41 -34.57 35.30
CA ASN A 157 21.05 -34.96 35.66
C ASN A 157 20.81 -36.43 35.28
N THR A 158 20.39 -37.24 36.24
CA THR A 158 20.20 -38.70 36.12
C THR A 158 18.75 -39.10 35.87
N SER A 159 17.83 -38.14 35.78
CA SER A 159 16.40 -38.43 35.84
C SER A 159 15.78 -38.85 34.51
N ASP A 160 16.24 -38.35 33.35
CA ASP A 160 15.80 -38.82 32.02
C ASP A 160 16.81 -38.42 30.91
N ASN A 161 17.08 -39.31 29.94
CA ASN A 161 17.88 -39.01 28.74
C ASN A 161 17.08 -38.20 27.72
N SER A 162 16.52 -37.06 28.15
CA SER A 162 15.71 -36.20 27.30
C SER A 162 15.91 -34.72 27.60
N PHE A 163 15.59 -33.88 26.61
CA PHE A 163 15.52 -32.42 26.75
C PHE A 163 14.44 -31.86 25.82
N ASN A 164 14.00 -30.63 26.06
CA ASN A 164 13.01 -30.00 25.20
C ASN A 164 13.66 -29.14 24.12
N VAL A 165 13.08 -29.18 22.92
CA VAL A 165 13.44 -28.35 21.78
C VAL A 165 12.25 -27.46 21.45
N GLY A 166 12.49 -26.16 21.31
CA GLY A 166 11.50 -25.18 20.88
C GLY A 166 12.09 -24.22 19.86
N SER A 167 11.24 -23.34 19.33
CA SER A 167 11.62 -22.27 18.43
C SER A 167 10.81 -21.00 18.74
N VAL A 168 11.39 -19.85 18.41
CA VAL A 168 10.72 -18.55 18.46
C VAL A 168 10.99 -17.86 17.13
N SER A 169 9.96 -17.27 16.57
CA SER A 169 10.03 -16.54 15.30
C SER A 169 9.29 -15.22 15.45
N VAL A 170 9.90 -14.13 15.00
CA VAL A 170 9.21 -12.85 14.90
C VAL A 170 9.17 -12.41 13.45
N ALA A 171 7.97 -12.17 12.98
CA ALA A 171 7.74 -11.62 11.65
C ALA A 171 7.02 -10.27 11.76
N GLY A 172 7.26 -9.42 10.79
CA GLY A 172 6.52 -8.19 10.60
C GLY A 172 6.14 -8.04 9.14
N PHE A 173 5.23 -7.10 8.87
CA PHE A 173 4.86 -6.77 7.52
C PHE A 173 5.05 -5.28 7.25
N THR A 174 5.48 -4.98 6.05
CA THR A 174 5.68 -3.62 5.58
C THR A 174 4.99 -3.51 4.23
N ARG A 175 4.24 -2.44 4.04
CA ARG A 175 3.62 -2.15 2.75
C ARG A 175 3.98 -0.75 2.31
N GLY A 176 4.55 -0.62 1.12
CA GLY A 176 5.04 0.65 0.58
C GLY A 176 4.45 0.98 -0.79
N VAL A 177 4.37 2.28 -1.11
CA VAL A 177 3.97 2.81 -2.43
C VAL A 177 5.03 3.77 -2.93
N CYS A 178 5.63 3.49 -4.08
CA CYS A 178 6.60 4.38 -4.75
C CYS A 178 5.95 5.12 -5.93
N ASP A 179 6.64 6.14 -6.46
CA ASP A 179 6.10 7.02 -7.52
C ASP A 179 4.76 7.68 -7.15
N PHE A 180 4.57 7.91 -5.85
CA PHE A 180 3.32 8.37 -5.30
C PHE A 180 3.23 9.90 -5.27
N THR A 181 2.06 10.45 -5.55
CA THR A 181 1.81 11.88 -5.34
C THR A 181 1.66 12.10 -3.83
N PRO A 182 2.45 12.98 -3.18
CA PRO A 182 2.53 13.05 -1.73
C PRO A 182 1.32 13.75 -1.11
N VAL A 183 0.11 13.20 -1.30
CA VAL A 183 -1.17 13.77 -0.91
C VAL A 183 -1.92 12.78 -0.02
N TYR A 184 -2.55 13.29 1.03
CA TYR A 184 -3.56 12.57 1.79
C TYR A 184 -4.92 13.22 1.59
N ILE A 185 -5.98 12.42 1.70
CA ILE A 185 -7.36 12.83 1.56
C ILE A 185 -8.12 12.37 2.81
N CYS A 186 -8.80 13.31 3.45
CA CYS A 186 -9.77 12.98 4.48
C CYS A 186 -10.97 12.33 3.83
N ASN A 187 -11.25 11.09 4.23
CA ASN A 187 -12.27 10.24 3.65
C ASN A 187 -13.60 11.01 3.56
N PRO A 188 -14.08 11.33 2.34
CA PRO A 188 -15.28 12.14 2.18
C PRO A 188 -16.56 11.40 2.56
N TYR A 189 -16.47 10.08 2.82
CA TYR A 189 -17.60 9.26 3.20
C TYR A 189 -17.70 9.01 4.71
N GLU A 190 -16.83 9.61 5.53
CA GLU A 190 -16.98 9.57 6.99
C GLU A 190 -18.32 10.16 7.44
N GLY A 191 -19.03 9.42 8.29
CA GLY A 191 -20.36 9.80 8.76
C GLY A 191 -21.46 9.70 7.70
N SER A 192 -21.17 9.16 6.51
CA SER A 192 -22.17 8.85 5.48
C SER A 192 -22.64 7.39 5.60
N GLY A 193 -23.68 7.01 4.84
CA GLY A 193 -24.13 5.62 4.74
C GLY A 193 -23.24 4.72 3.87
N ASP A 194 -22.27 5.31 3.15
CA ASP A 194 -21.36 4.60 2.27
C ASP A 194 -19.97 4.48 2.91
N THR A 195 -19.28 3.37 2.67
CA THR A 195 -17.84 3.24 2.93
C THR A 195 -17.06 3.47 1.64
N ILE A 196 -15.79 3.87 1.73
CA ILE A 196 -14.94 4.06 0.55
C ILE A 196 -14.85 2.79 -0.31
N TYR A 197 -14.88 1.60 0.30
CA TYR A 197 -14.88 0.32 -0.40
C TYR A 197 -16.20 0.06 -1.12
N SER A 198 -17.34 0.34 -0.47
CA SER A 198 -18.66 0.20 -1.11
C SER A 198 -18.83 1.15 -2.31
N VAL A 199 -18.17 2.31 -2.26
CA VAL A 199 -18.13 3.26 -3.37
C VAL A 199 -17.25 2.75 -4.50
N ALA A 200 -16.10 2.16 -4.19
CA ALA A 200 -15.20 1.59 -5.19
C ALA A 200 -15.80 0.38 -5.93
N ALA A 201 -16.58 -0.44 -5.22
CA ALA A 201 -17.22 -1.64 -5.77
C ALA A 201 -18.41 -1.33 -6.69
N ASP A 202 -19.05 -0.16 -6.56
CA ASP A 202 -20.25 0.23 -7.31
C ASP A 202 -19.92 1.28 -8.40
N PRO A 203 -20.02 0.95 -9.70
CA PRO A 203 -19.76 1.88 -10.79
C PRO A 203 -20.56 3.20 -10.70
N THR A 204 -21.79 3.15 -10.17
CA THR A 204 -22.68 4.32 -10.06
C THR A 204 -22.25 5.27 -8.95
N LYS A 205 -21.62 4.75 -7.89
CA LYS A 205 -21.04 5.56 -6.80
C LYS A 205 -19.64 6.03 -7.16
N ARG A 206 -18.86 5.19 -7.84
CA ARG A 206 -17.48 5.49 -8.25
C ARG A 206 -17.38 6.70 -9.20
N ARG A 207 -18.39 6.92 -10.06
CA ARG A 207 -18.47 8.07 -10.97
C ARG A 207 -18.82 9.41 -10.30
N ARG A 208 -19.08 9.43 -8.99
CA ARG A 208 -19.37 10.67 -8.25
C ARG A 208 -18.13 11.56 -8.26
N LEU A 209 -18.32 12.83 -8.60
CA LEU A 209 -17.25 13.81 -8.54
C LEU A 209 -17.02 14.26 -7.09
N ILE A 210 -15.77 14.34 -6.68
CA ILE A 210 -15.35 14.70 -5.32
C ILE A 210 -14.59 16.04 -5.39
N GLU A 211 -15.11 17.06 -4.70
CA GLU A 211 -14.44 18.32 -4.44
C GLU A 211 -13.55 18.22 -3.19
N LEU A 212 -12.25 18.23 -3.41
CA LEU A 212 -11.23 18.21 -2.38
C LEU A 212 -10.70 19.62 -2.13
N ARG A 213 -10.80 20.09 -0.90
CA ARG A 213 -10.28 21.42 -0.51
C ARG A 213 -9.01 21.29 0.30
N GLN A 214 -8.02 22.11 -0.02
CA GLN A 214 -6.76 22.07 0.70
C GLN A 214 -6.99 22.47 2.15
N GLN A 215 -6.35 21.78 3.09
CA GLN A 215 -6.31 22.23 4.47
C GLN A 215 -5.66 23.63 4.54
N GLY A 216 -6.37 24.61 5.10
CA GLY A 216 -5.93 26.02 5.14
C GLY A 216 -5.61 26.53 6.54
N GLY A 217 -4.36 26.97 6.78
CA GLY A 217 -3.97 27.68 8.02
C GLY A 217 -3.76 26.80 9.25
N ASN A 218 -3.08 27.34 10.27
CA ASN A 218 -2.64 26.62 11.48
C ASN A 218 -3.78 26.12 12.39
N THR A 219 -5.03 26.50 12.12
CA THR A 219 -6.21 26.20 12.95
C THR A 219 -7.31 25.42 12.22
N ALA A 220 -7.20 25.20 10.90
CA ALA A 220 -8.22 24.44 10.19
C ALA A 220 -8.13 22.96 10.54
N GLN A 221 -9.21 22.44 11.12
CA GLN A 221 -9.38 21.03 11.37
C GLN A 221 -9.60 20.28 10.05
N ASN A 222 -8.94 19.15 9.94
CA ASN A 222 -9.15 18.20 8.86
C ASN A 222 -10.59 17.67 8.93
N SER A 223 -11.34 17.86 7.84
CA SER A 223 -12.73 17.42 7.71
C SER A 223 -12.92 16.57 6.44
N PRO A 224 -13.98 15.75 6.35
CA PRO A 224 -14.26 14.95 5.17
C PRO A 224 -14.22 15.79 3.89
N GLY A 225 -13.48 15.32 2.88
CA GLY A 225 -13.24 16.07 1.63
C GLY A 225 -12.17 17.16 1.72
N ASN A 226 -11.36 17.20 2.79
CA ASN A 226 -10.10 17.94 2.75
C ASN A 226 -8.97 17.08 2.16
N TYR A 227 -7.97 17.74 1.59
CA TYR A 227 -6.69 17.13 1.25
C TYR A 227 -5.53 17.93 1.84
N GLY A 228 -4.42 17.25 2.05
CA GLY A 228 -3.15 17.87 2.43
C GLY A 228 -1.98 17.05 1.90
N PHE A 229 -0.78 17.26 2.46
CA PHE A 229 0.43 16.63 1.94
C PHE A 229 1.05 15.67 2.93
N LEU A 230 1.74 14.67 2.38
CA LEU A 230 2.58 13.77 3.15
C LEU A 230 4.00 14.30 3.19
N GLN A 231 4.63 14.21 4.35
CA GLN A 231 6.03 14.51 4.55
C GLN A 231 6.86 13.38 3.90
N PRO A 232 7.72 13.69 2.91
CA PRO A 232 8.61 12.69 2.31
C PRO A 232 9.53 12.03 3.36
N PRO A 233 9.86 10.73 3.21
CA PRO A 233 10.70 10.00 4.17
C PRO A 233 12.12 10.54 4.30
N ASP A 234 12.64 11.20 3.26
CA ASP A 234 13.97 11.83 3.25
C ASP A 234 14.02 13.16 4.03
N GLY A 235 12.89 13.60 4.59
CA GLY A 235 12.79 14.84 5.35
C GLY A 235 12.68 16.10 4.49
N THR A 236 12.55 15.99 3.16
CA THR A 236 12.41 17.15 2.26
C THR A 236 10.99 17.75 2.31
N GLY A 237 10.65 18.34 3.46
CA GLY A 237 9.31 18.92 3.74
C GLY A 237 9.07 20.32 3.16
N GLY A 238 9.95 20.83 2.31
CA GLY A 238 9.82 22.17 1.75
C GLY A 238 8.60 22.27 0.82
N ALA A 239 7.87 23.40 0.86
CA ALA A 239 6.71 23.62 -0.01
C ALA A 239 7.05 23.47 -1.50
N ASN A 240 8.23 23.96 -1.91
CA ASN A 240 8.72 23.83 -3.28
C ASN A 240 9.05 22.39 -3.66
N ALA A 241 9.65 21.60 -2.76
CA ALA A 241 9.99 20.21 -3.03
C ALA A 241 8.73 19.37 -3.27
N ILE A 242 7.71 19.53 -2.43
CA ILE A 242 6.41 18.84 -2.59
C ILE A 242 5.70 19.28 -3.85
N ARG A 243 5.70 20.58 -4.14
CA ARG A 243 5.15 21.10 -5.39
C ARG A 243 5.83 20.42 -6.59
N ASP A 244 7.15 20.33 -6.60
CA ASP A 244 7.89 19.72 -7.71
C ASP A 244 7.63 18.21 -7.79
N MET A 245 7.55 17.50 -6.66
CA MET A 245 7.15 16.08 -6.62
C MET A 245 5.74 15.84 -7.17
N ILE A 246 4.79 16.74 -6.89
CA ILE A 246 3.43 16.67 -7.45
C ILE A 246 3.46 16.93 -8.95
N ALA A 247 4.28 17.86 -9.42
CA ALA A 247 4.33 18.27 -10.83
C ALA A 247 5.06 17.25 -11.72
N LYS A 248 6.06 16.53 -11.20
CA LYS A 248 6.86 15.57 -11.98
C LYS A 248 6.04 14.37 -12.46
N THR A 249 6.49 13.75 -13.55
CA THR A 249 5.93 12.52 -14.13
C THR A 249 6.29 11.28 -13.31
N LYS A 250 7.40 11.31 -12.58
CA LYS A 250 7.84 10.31 -11.60
C LYS A 250 8.33 10.99 -10.33
N SER A 251 7.86 10.53 -9.19
CA SER A 251 8.22 11.08 -7.87
C SER A 251 9.15 10.11 -7.16
N ALA A 252 10.32 10.58 -6.71
CA ALA A 252 11.30 9.71 -6.06
C ALA A 252 10.90 9.24 -4.64
N ALA A 253 9.71 9.62 -4.14
CA ALA A 253 9.27 9.31 -2.79
C ALA A 253 8.51 7.98 -2.72
N CYS A 254 8.88 7.14 -1.76
CA CYS A 254 8.16 5.91 -1.39
C CYS A 254 7.54 6.08 0.01
N TYR A 255 6.22 5.86 0.14
CA TYR A 255 5.50 6.02 1.41
C TYR A 255 5.12 4.67 2.00
N ASN A 256 5.23 4.53 3.31
CA ASN A 256 4.77 3.34 4.03
C ASN A 256 3.28 3.50 4.40
N SER A 257 2.48 2.49 4.06
CA SER A 257 1.05 2.39 4.36
C SER A 257 0.67 2.42 5.83
N ARG A 258 1.58 2.00 6.71
CA ARG A 258 1.31 1.86 8.15
C ARG A 258 1.55 3.13 8.96
N GLY A 259 1.94 4.21 8.31
CA GLY A 259 2.28 5.44 9.01
C GLY A 259 2.77 6.49 8.06
N VAL A 260 1.84 7.33 7.60
CA VAL A 260 2.20 8.52 6.84
C VAL A 260 2.34 9.70 7.80
N LEU A 261 3.43 10.44 7.67
CA LEU A 261 3.61 11.68 8.39
C LEU A 261 2.94 12.79 7.58
N LEU A 262 2.06 13.54 8.22
CA LEU A 262 1.46 14.69 7.58
C LEU A 262 2.48 15.82 7.52
N ARG A 263 2.56 16.48 6.36
CA ARG A 263 3.17 17.79 6.28
C ARG A 263 2.06 18.84 6.48
N PRO A 264 2.12 19.61 7.58
CA PRO A 264 1.17 20.67 7.82
C PRO A 264 1.43 21.88 6.90
N GLY A 265 0.38 22.68 6.74
CA GLY A 265 0.45 23.97 6.09
C GLY A 265 0.02 23.97 4.63
N PHE A 266 -0.53 25.12 4.26
CA PHE A 266 -1.07 25.40 2.93
C PHE A 266 0.05 25.62 1.91
N ILE A 267 -0.07 25.03 0.72
CA ILE A 267 0.84 25.28 -0.41
C ILE A 267 0.05 26.01 -1.50
N ALA A 268 0.19 27.33 -1.55
CA ALA A 268 -0.53 28.19 -2.49
C ALA A 268 -0.22 27.91 -3.98
N THR A 269 0.91 27.28 -4.26
CA THR A 269 1.38 26.96 -5.62
C THR A 269 1.09 25.52 -6.04
N VAL A 270 0.31 24.77 -5.25
CA VAL A 270 -0.05 23.37 -5.59
C VAL A 270 -0.87 23.30 -6.87
N ARG A 271 -1.76 24.28 -7.10
CA ARG A 271 -2.50 24.42 -8.35
C ARG A 271 -1.59 24.41 -9.56
N ASP A 272 -0.54 25.23 -9.52
CA ASP A 272 0.37 25.37 -10.66
C ASP A 272 1.03 24.02 -10.98
N ALA A 273 1.39 23.23 -9.96
CA ALA A 273 1.93 21.88 -10.12
C ALA A 273 0.91 20.85 -10.65
N LEU A 274 -0.34 20.89 -10.19
CA LEU A 274 -1.39 19.99 -10.66
C LEU A 274 -1.77 20.29 -12.10
N ASN A 275 -1.83 21.58 -12.46
CA ASN A 275 -2.20 22.07 -13.78
C ASN A 275 -1.18 21.74 -14.89
N VAL A 276 0.08 21.39 -14.53
CA VAL A 276 1.04 20.82 -15.49
C VAL A 276 0.49 19.57 -16.18
N ARG A 277 -0.32 18.75 -15.50
CA ARG A 277 -0.98 17.57 -16.11
C ARG A 277 -1.89 17.92 -17.27
N PHE A 278 -2.39 19.15 -17.26
CA PHE A 278 -3.24 19.74 -18.27
C PHE A 278 -2.46 20.65 -19.22
N ASP A 279 -1.13 20.56 -19.31
CA ASP A 279 -0.34 21.41 -20.22
C ASP A 279 -0.51 22.92 -19.93
N VAL A 280 -0.77 23.27 -18.67
CA VAL A 280 -0.86 24.65 -18.18
C VAL A 280 0.33 24.90 -17.26
N TYR A 281 1.24 25.76 -17.71
CA TYR A 281 2.46 26.13 -16.99
C TYR A 281 2.35 27.59 -16.56
N ASN A 282 1.88 27.80 -15.33
CA ASN A 282 1.70 29.12 -14.72
C ASN A 282 2.61 29.30 -13.50
N GLY A 283 2.82 30.56 -13.09
CA GLY A 283 3.50 30.90 -11.85
C GLY A 283 4.88 30.25 -11.73
N SER A 284 5.05 29.44 -10.68
CA SER A 284 6.31 28.75 -10.39
C SER A 284 6.64 27.59 -11.35
N MET A 285 5.72 27.21 -12.24
CA MET A 285 5.91 26.14 -13.24
C MET A 285 6.24 26.67 -14.64
N ASN A 286 6.24 27.99 -14.86
CA ASN A 286 6.50 28.61 -16.18
C ASN A 286 7.78 28.10 -16.85
N GLY A 287 8.85 27.92 -16.06
CA GLY A 287 10.16 27.47 -16.55
C GLY A 287 10.23 25.99 -16.92
N ASN A 288 9.20 25.20 -16.57
CA ASN A 288 9.25 23.74 -16.65
C ASN A 288 8.65 23.17 -17.95
N LYS A 289 8.00 23.98 -18.79
CA LYS A 289 7.32 23.52 -20.01
C LYS A 289 8.20 22.75 -21.00
N ASN A 290 9.49 23.04 -21.04
CA ASN A 290 10.44 22.38 -21.94
C ASN A 290 11.16 21.18 -21.28
N ASN A 291 10.87 20.88 -20.02
CA ASN A 291 11.49 19.76 -19.30
C ASN A 291 10.59 18.51 -19.35
N ALA A 292 11.13 17.40 -19.85
CA ALA A 292 10.44 16.12 -19.97
C ALA A 292 9.94 15.55 -18.62
N ASP A 293 10.62 15.87 -17.51
CA ASP A 293 10.18 15.47 -16.17
C ASP A 293 8.82 16.08 -15.79
N TYR A 294 8.45 17.19 -16.43
CA TYR A 294 7.20 17.92 -16.19
C TYR A 294 6.26 17.79 -17.38
N ALA A 295 6.39 16.73 -18.18
CA ALA A 295 5.52 16.52 -19.32
C ALA A 295 4.03 16.41 -18.89
N PRO A 296 3.11 16.99 -19.68
CA PRO A 296 1.68 16.91 -19.45
C PRO A 296 1.14 15.52 -19.80
N GLY A 297 -0.14 15.27 -19.50
CA GLY A 297 -0.80 14.03 -19.89
C GLY A 297 -0.97 13.88 -21.40
N GLU A 298 -1.25 12.65 -21.84
CA GLU A 298 -1.53 12.37 -23.25
C GLU A 298 -2.78 13.12 -23.75
N ASN A 299 -3.79 13.20 -22.89
CA ASN A 299 -4.99 14.00 -23.11
C ASN A 299 -5.13 15.10 -22.04
N VAL A 300 -5.08 16.35 -22.50
CA VAL A 300 -5.07 17.58 -21.70
C VAL A 300 -6.31 18.44 -21.91
N ARG A 301 -7.37 17.91 -22.55
CA ARG A 301 -8.63 18.66 -22.75
C ARG A 301 -9.18 19.16 -21.42
N LYS A 302 -9.56 20.44 -21.39
CA LYS A 302 -9.88 21.21 -20.18
C LYS A 302 -10.94 22.29 -20.38
N GLY A 303 -11.55 22.41 -21.56
CA GLY A 303 -12.59 23.41 -21.83
C GLY A 303 -12.02 24.81 -22.03
N TYR A 304 -10.80 24.93 -22.55
CA TYR A 304 -10.11 26.22 -22.70
C TYR A 304 -10.33 26.82 -24.09
N GLN A 305 -10.52 28.13 -24.12
CA GLN A 305 -10.55 28.92 -25.34
C GLN A 305 -9.18 29.53 -25.63
N MET A 306 -8.81 29.59 -26.91
CA MET A 306 -7.64 30.35 -27.33
C MET A 306 -7.91 31.86 -27.17
N PRO A 307 -6.94 32.67 -26.72
CA PRO A 307 -7.15 34.10 -26.54
C PRO A 307 -7.59 34.76 -27.84
N SER A 308 -8.73 35.47 -27.81
CA SER A 308 -9.31 36.12 -28.99
C SER A 308 -8.58 37.42 -29.41
N LYS A 309 -7.64 37.94 -28.62
CA LYS A 309 -6.89 39.16 -28.91
C LYS A 309 -5.41 38.83 -29.17
N GLY A 310 -5.01 38.93 -30.44
CA GLY A 310 -3.64 39.02 -31.00
C GLY A 310 -2.49 38.35 -30.24
N ASN A 311 -1.91 37.30 -30.84
CA ASN A 311 -0.78 36.48 -30.35
C ASN A 311 -1.10 35.45 -29.25
N GLY A 312 -2.35 34.99 -29.16
CA GLY A 312 -2.70 33.83 -28.33
C GLY A 312 -1.99 32.56 -28.81
N ASN A 313 -1.32 31.86 -27.90
CA ASN A 313 -0.81 30.50 -28.12
C ASN A 313 -1.39 29.57 -27.06
N ALA A 314 -1.17 28.26 -27.21
CA ALA A 314 -1.71 27.26 -26.29
C ALA A 314 -1.25 27.45 -24.83
N CYS A 315 -0.07 28.05 -24.60
CA CYS A 315 0.43 28.33 -23.24
C CYS A 315 -0.36 29.43 -22.51
N ASN A 316 -1.06 30.29 -23.25
CA ASN A 316 -1.81 31.41 -22.69
C ASN A 316 -3.33 31.21 -22.86
N ALA A 317 -3.76 29.99 -23.22
CA ALA A 317 -5.18 29.65 -23.26
C ALA A 317 -5.79 29.67 -21.85
N ASP A 318 -7.06 30.01 -21.75
CA ASP A 318 -7.77 30.15 -20.48
C ASP A 318 -9.20 29.62 -20.60
N LEU A 319 -9.90 29.47 -19.47
CA LEU A 319 -11.30 29.09 -19.41
C LEU A 319 -12.16 30.06 -20.24
N ALA A 320 -13.21 29.51 -20.87
CA ALA A 320 -14.21 30.32 -21.53
C ALA A 320 -14.90 31.25 -20.51
N SER A 321 -14.91 32.55 -20.81
CA SER A 321 -15.55 33.57 -19.97
C SER A 321 -16.42 34.50 -20.84
N PRO A 322 -17.76 34.42 -20.74
CA PRO A 322 -18.51 33.47 -19.90
C PRO A 322 -18.33 32.01 -20.35
N PRO A 323 -18.58 31.01 -19.47
CA PRO A 323 -18.54 29.60 -19.85
C PRO A 323 -19.45 29.30 -21.04
N ASP A 324 -18.92 28.64 -22.07
CA ASP A 324 -19.64 28.25 -23.29
C ASP A 324 -19.48 26.74 -23.53
N PRO A 325 -20.24 25.89 -22.78
CA PRO A 325 -20.13 24.43 -22.87
C PRO A 325 -20.59 23.89 -24.22
N THR A 326 -21.12 24.72 -25.12
CA THR A 326 -21.44 24.32 -26.51
C THR A 326 -20.22 24.33 -27.43
N LYS A 327 -19.14 25.04 -27.02
CA LYS A 327 -17.89 25.17 -27.76
C LYS A 327 -16.69 24.53 -27.04
N TYR A 328 -16.62 24.73 -25.73
CA TYR A 328 -15.50 24.30 -24.91
C TYR A 328 -16.06 23.61 -23.67
N ASP A 329 -15.84 22.31 -23.54
CA ASP A 329 -16.36 21.55 -22.41
C ASP A 329 -15.25 20.66 -21.83
N ALA A 330 -14.88 20.94 -20.58
CA ALA A 330 -14.15 20.00 -19.74
C ALA A 330 -15.05 18.82 -19.39
N PHE A 331 -14.57 17.83 -18.64
CA PHE A 331 -15.48 16.85 -18.08
C PHE A 331 -16.51 17.57 -17.17
N PRO A 332 -17.82 17.54 -17.49
CA PRO A 332 -18.82 18.30 -16.76
C PRO A 332 -18.87 17.89 -15.29
N ARG A 333 -19.20 18.83 -14.41
CA ARG A 333 -19.46 18.55 -12.99
C ARG A 333 -20.79 17.81 -12.83
N ASP A 334 -20.98 17.16 -11.68
CA ASP A 334 -22.26 16.55 -11.35
C ASP A 334 -23.33 17.66 -11.19
N ASN A 335 -24.54 17.42 -11.71
CA ASN A 335 -25.60 18.42 -11.74
C ASN A 335 -25.96 18.94 -10.33
N CYS A 336 -25.83 18.08 -9.30
CA CYS A 336 -26.14 18.47 -7.93
C CYS A 336 -25.24 19.59 -7.39
N PHE A 337 -24.06 19.86 -7.97
CA PHE A 337 -23.23 20.99 -7.50
C PHE A 337 -23.91 22.34 -7.72
N SER A 338 -24.88 22.42 -8.65
CA SER A 338 -25.72 23.60 -8.86
C SER A 338 -26.97 23.65 -8.00
N THR A 339 -27.46 22.50 -7.50
CA THR A 339 -28.73 22.39 -6.76
C THR A 339 -28.56 22.05 -5.27
N GLY A 340 -27.36 21.66 -4.85
CA GLY A 340 -27.01 21.14 -3.52
C GLY A 340 -26.79 19.63 -3.53
N CYS A 341 -25.55 19.19 -3.26
CA CYS A 341 -25.21 17.78 -3.04
C CYS A 341 -25.29 17.43 -1.55
N SER A 342 -25.55 16.16 -1.22
CA SER A 342 -25.90 15.72 0.14
C SER A 342 -24.74 15.17 0.97
N ILE A 343 -23.61 14.80 0.36
CA ILE A 343 -22.50 14.11 1.03
C ILE A 343 -21.35 15.11 1.30
N ALA A 344 -20.71 14.97 2.47
CA ALA A 344 -19.57 15.79 2.92
C ALA A 344 -19.81 17.31 2.81
N ASN A 345 -20.97 17.80 3.26
CA ASN A 345 -21.36 19.21 3.15
C ASN A 345 -21.36 19.72 1.69
N GLY A 346 -21.85 18.90 0.77
CA GLY A 346 -21.95 19.24 -0.66
C GLY A 346 -20.67 19.05 -1.45
N ARG A 347 -19.66 18.35 -0.91
CA ARG A 347 -18.37 18.11 -1.58
C ARG A 347 -18.36 16.88 -2.46
N VAL A 348 -19.31 15.97 -2.31
CA VAL A 348 -19.39 14.77 -3.17
C VAL A 348 -20.68 14.85 -3.97
N GLY A 349 -20.52 14.72 -5.28
CA GLY A 349 -21.60 14.74 -6.24
C GLY A 349 -22.44 13.45 -6.23
N ASP A 350 -23.47 13.43 -7.07
CA ASP A 350 -24.40 12.31 -7.23
C ASP A 350 -24.02 11.37 -8.38
N GLY A 351 -22.96 11.69 -9.13
CA GLY A 351 -22.51 10.96 -10.31
C GLY A 351 -23.31 11.26 -11.58
N ASN A 352 -24.26 12.20 -11.53
CA ASN A 352 -25.09 12.58 -12.67
C ASN A 352 -24.47 13.78 -13.38
N TRP A 353 -23.64 13.51 -14.38
CA TRP A 353 -23.05 14.52 -15.24
C TRP A 353 -23.62 14.44 -16.65
N ASN A 354 -23.58 15.55 -17.38
CA ASN A 354 -24.18 15.66 -18.71
C ASN A 354 -23.23 15.09 -19.79
N PHE A 355 -23.19 13.76 -19.91
CA PHE A 355 -22.40 13.05 -20.92
C PHE A 355 -22.76 13.46 -22.35
N ASP A 356 -24.05 13.60 -22.67
CA ASP A 356 -24.47 13.92 -24.03
C ASP A 356 -24.02 15.32 -24.45
N GLN A 357 -24.01 16.30 -23.53
CA GLN A 357 -23.43 17.62 -23.77
C GLN A 357 -21.94 17.51 -24.09
N TYR A 358 -21.16 16.87 -23.20
CA TYR A 358 -19.72 16.70 -23.39
C TYR A 358 -19.38 16.03 -24.73
N TRP A 359 -20.08 14.94 -25.06
CA TRP A 359 -19.86 14.23 -26.31
C TRP A 359 -20.25 15.08 -27.52
N SER A 360 -21.34 15.82 -27.46
CA SER A 360 -21.78 16.71 -28.54
C SER A 360 -20.81 17.86 -28.80
N THR A 361 -20.25 18.44 -27.74
CA THR A 361 -19.31 19.55 -27.84
C THR A 361 -17.95 19.13 -28.36
N ASN A 362 -17.47 17.97 -27.92
CA ASN A 362 -16.10 17.54 -28.19
C ASN A 362 -15.97 16.59 -29.38
N PHE A 363 -17.02 15.85 -29.75
CA PHE A 363 -16.88 14.72 -30.71
C PHE A 363 -18.01 14.58 -31.72
N ALA A 364 -19.26 14.86 -31.36
CA ALA A 364 -20.39 14.86 -32.30
C ALA A 364 -20.66 16.27 -32.85
N THR A 365 -19.59 16.96 -33.22
CA THR A 365 -19.60 18.34 -33.71
C THR A 365 -20.41 18.43 -35.01
N THR A 366 -21.07 19.58 -35.23
CA THR A 366 -21.83 19.83 -36.47
C THR A 366 -20.91 19.88 -37.70
N THR A 367 -19.66 20.28 -37.49
CA THR A 367 -18.57 20.25 -38.48
C THR A 367 -17.52 19.23 -38.03
N ASN A 368 -17.36 18.14 -38.79
CA ASN A 368 -16.39 17.05 -38.57
C ASN A 368 -16.67 16.14 -37.35
N PRO A 369 -17.83 15.47 -37.26
CA PRO A 369 -18.07 14.50 -36.20
C PRO A 369 -17.06 13.34 -36.27
N VAL A 370 -16.68 12.78 -35.12
CA VAL A 370 -15.92 11.53 -35.07
C VAL A 370 -16.77 10.38 -35.64
N SER A 371 -16.12 9.44 -36.33
CA SER A 371 -16.76 8.24 -36.85
C SER A 371 -16.77 7.06 -35.88
N VAL A 372 -16.16 7.22 -34.70
CA VAL A 372 -16.13 6.18 -33.67
C VAL A 372 -17.44 6.14 -32.88
N SER A 373 -17.82 4.95 -32.42
CA SER A 373 -19.00 4.80 -31.54
C SER A 373 -18.79 5.55 -30.22
N LYS A 374 -19.87 5.81 -29.49
CA LYS A 374 -19.77 6.27 -28.09
C LYS A 374 -19.13 5.17 -27.23
N PRO A 375 -18.40 5.52 -26.15
CA PRO A 375 -17.96 4.54 -25.16
C PRO A 375 -19.14 3.79 -24.55
N VAL A 376 -18.88 2.65 -23.91
CA VAL A 376 -19.90 1.95 -23.09
C VAL A 376 -20.22 2.75 -21.84
N GLY A 377 -21.48 2.69 -21.39
CA GLY A 377 -21.93 3.33 -20.16
C GLY A 377 -21.66 2.52 -18.89
N ALA A 378 -22.34 2.88 -17.79
CA ALA A 378 -22.20 2.21 -16.49
C ALA A 378 -22.62 0.73 -16.51
N ASP A 379 -23.51 0.33 -17.41
CA ASP A 379 -23.93 -1.07 -17.56
C ASP A 379 -22.86 -1.97 -18.21
N GLY A 380 -21.79 -1.38 -18.76
CA GLY A 380 -20.70 -2.10 -19.42
C GLY A 380 -21.07 -2.76 -20.76
N VAL A 381 -22.27 -2.49 -21.30
CA VAL A 381 -22.78 -3.17 -22.50
C VAL A 381 -23.30 -2.16 -23.53
N ASN A 382 -24.14 -1.23 -23.11
CA ASN A 382 -24.77 -0.30 -24.04
C ASN A 382 -23.97 0.99 -24.17
N PRO A 383 -24.12 1.74 -25.28
CA PRO A 383 -23.51 3.05 -25.42
C PRO A 383 -23.86 3.99 -24.28
N ALA A 384 -22.89 4.81 -23.90
CA ALA A 384 -23.00 5.86 -22.91
C ALA A 384 -24.06 6.91 -23.30
N SER A 385 -24.82 7.36 -22.31
CA SER A 385 -25.80 8.44 -22.43
C SER A 385 -26.08 9.08 -21.06
N ASN A 386 -26.88 10.13 -21.02
CA ASN A 386 -27.39 10.70 -19.77
C ASN A 386 -28.31 9.75 -18.96
N THR A 387 -28.65 8.57 -19.48
CA THR A 387 -29.38 7.52 -18.73
C THR A 387 -28.51 6.29 -18.42
N ASN A 388 -27.31 6.24 -19.02
CA ASN A 388 -26.31 5.18 -18.82
C ASN A 388 -24.93 5.83 -18.69
N GLN A 389 -24.75 6.70 -17.68
CA GLN A 389 -23.54 7.54 -17.63
C GLN A 389 -22.29 6.72 -17.30
N PRO A 390 -21.22 6.84 -18.10
CA PRO A 390 -19.91 6.25 -17.79
C PRO A 390 -19.19 7.06 -16.70
N THR A 391 -18.11 6.50 -16.16
CA THR A 391 -17.14 7.28 -15.37
C THR A 391 -16.37 8.22 -16.31
N ARG A 392 -16.01 9.43 -15.87
CA ARG A 392 -15.19 10.36 -16.66
C ARG A 392 -13.84 9.74 -17.02
N TYR A 393 -13.25 8.98 -16.10
CA TYR A 393 -12.00 8.26 -16.36
C TYR A 393 -12.14 7.23 -17.48
N SER A 394 -13.26 6.50 -17.57
CA SER A 394 -13.48 5.55 -18.67
C SER A 394 -13.60 6.26 -20.02
N VAL A 395 -14.24 7.42 -20.07
CA VAL A 395 -14.31 8.26 -21.29
C VAL A 395 -12.93 8.79 -21.64
N TYR A 396 -12.17 9.29 -20.67
CA TYR A 396 -10.79 9.72 -20.86
C TYR A 396 -9.88 8.62 -21.46
N ARG A 397 -9.96 7.40 -20.93
CA ARG A 397 -9.22 6.24 -21.45
C ARG A 397 -9.70 5.84 -22.84
N TYR A 398 -11.01 5.93 -23.09
CA TYR A 398 -11.60 5.65 -24.40
C TYR A 398 -11.10 6.63 -25.48
N GLU A 399 -11.05 7.93 -25.16
CA GLU A 399 -10.56 8.96 -26.09
C GLU A 399 -9.12 8.70 -26.55
N ILE A 400 -8.26 8.27 -25.61
CA ILE A 400 -6.88 7.87 -25.90
C ILE A 400 -6.85 6.60 -26.75
N ALA A 401 -7.57 5.56 -26.33
CA ALA A 401 -7.56 4.26 -27.01
C ALA A 401 -8.09 4.32 -28.46
N GLN A 402 -9.06 5.22 -28.73
CA GLN A 402 -9.60 5.43 -30.07
C GLN A 402 -8.80 6.44 -30.92
N GLY A 403 -7.75 7.05 -30.37
CA GLY A 403 -6.94 8.04 -31.09
C GLY A 403 -7.67 9.35 -31.41
N ILE A 404 -8.73 9.68 -30.66
CA ILE A 404 -9.57 10.88 -30.91
C ILE A 404 -9.15 12.10 -30.06
N VAL A 405 -8.03 12.02 -29.34
CA VAL A 405 -7.51 13.11 -28.50
C VAL A 405 -7.23 14.39 -29.29
N ASN A 406 -6.74 14.27 -30.53
CA ASN A 406 -6.42 15.41 -31.41
C ASN A 406 -7.67 15.99 -32.13
N HIS A 407 -8.85 15.42 -31.89
CA HIS A 407 -10.09 15.89 -32.50
C HIS A 407 -10.50 17.25 -31.90
N PRO A 408 -10.80 18.26 -32.73
CA PRO A 408 -11.18 19.59 -32.25
C PRO A 408 -12.63 19.61 -31.76
N SER A 409 -12.86 20.22 -30.59
CA SER A 409 -14.21 20.56 -30.12
C SER A 409 -14.89 21.56 -31.08
N ASN A 410 -16.18 21.83 -30.86
CA ASN A 410 -16.93 22.88 -31.57
C ASN A 410 -16.25 24.26 -31.51
N GLY A 411 -15.52 24.55 -30.43
CA GLY A 411 -14.72 25.77 -30.25
C GLY A 411 -13.27 25.68 -30.77
N GLY A 412 -12.84 24.50 -31.24
CA GLY A 412 -11.51 24.24 -31.77
C GLY A 412 -10.47 23.74 -30.76
N GLU A 413 -10.84 23.51 -29.50
CA GLU A 413 -9.92 22.96 -28.49
C GLU A 413 -9.58 21.50 -28.83
N ARG A 414 -8.31 21.12 -28.67
CA ARG A 414 -7.83 19.76 -28.82
C ARG A 414 -7.29 19.24 -27.49
N GLY A 415 -7.38 17.93 -27.29
CA GLY A 415 -6.82 17.26 -26.13
C GLY A 415 -5.32 17.00 -26.22
N THR A 416 -4.66 17.21 -27.35
CA THR A 416 -3.20 17.02 -27.48
C THR A 416 -2.44 18.18 -26.83
N PRO A 417 -1.35 17.92 -26.09
CA PRO A 417 -0.45 18.98 -25.60
C PRO A 417 0.01 19.91 -26.73
N ALA A 418 0.05 21.21 -26.44
CA ALA A 418 0.43 22.25 -27.39
C ALA A 418 1.27 23.38 -26.78
N CYS A 419 1.29 23.52 -25.45
CA CYS A 419 2.19 24.44 -24.76
C CYS A 419 3.58 23.82 -24.51
N SER A 420 3.62 22.58 -24.02
CA SER A 420 4.83 21.78 -23.92
C SER A 420 5.09 21.02 -25.23
N ASN A 421 6.36 20.94 -25.62
CA ASN A 421 6.80 20.03 -26.68
C ASN A 421 7.01 18.59 -26.18
N ASN A 422 6.84 18.35 -24.88
CA ASN A 422 6.94 17.02 -24.28
C ASN A 422 5.54 16.42 -24.12
N SER A 423 5.45 15.10 -24.16
CA SER A 423 4.24 14.34 -23.84
C SER A 423 4.63 12.98 -23.27
N VAL A 424 3.84 12.46 -22.33
CA VAL A 424 3.99 11.06 -21.92
C VAL A 424 2.93 10.20 -22.61
N SER A 425 3.32 8.99 -23.02
CA SER A 425 2.40 7.95 -23.48
C SER A 425 1.73 7.18 -22.33
N ASN A 426 1.93 7.63 -21.09
CA ASN A 426 1.26 7.07 -19.94
C ASN A 426 -0.11 7.76 -19.77
N PRO A 427 -1.23 7.09 -20.06
CA PRO A 427 -2.56 7.66 -19.86
C PRO A 427 -2.82 8.03 -18.40
N ASP A 428 -2.14 7.40 -17.43
CA ASP A 428 -2.42 7.61 -16.01
C ASP A 428 -1.73 8.86 -15.44
N ARG A 429 -1.16 9.73 -16.29
CA ARG A 429 -0.56 11.01 -15.88
C ARG A 429 -1.53 11.95 -15.15
N ARG A 430 -2.83 11.84 -15.45
CA ARG A 430 -3.92 12.58 -14.76
C ARG A 430 -4.48 11.85 -13.53
N ILE A 431 -3.93 10.70 -13.17
CA ILE A 431 -4.25 10.04 -11.90
C ILE A 431 -3.42 10.67 -10.79
N LEU A 432 -4.09 11.00 -9.69
CA LEU A 432 -3.49 11.32 -8.41
C LEU A 432 -3.63 10.10 -7.51
N TYR A 433 -2.53 9.69 -6.92
CA TYR A 433 -2.53 8.64 -5.91
C TYR A 433 -2.51 9.32 -4.54
N GLY A 434 -3.44 8.95 -3.66
CA GLY A 434 -3.62 9.60 -2.36
C GLY A 434 -3.92 8.60 -1.25
N ALA A 435 -3.39 8.86 -0.07
CA ALA A 435 -3.69 8.08 1.14
C ALA A 435 -5.02 8.56 1.72
N ILE A 436 -5.98 7.67 1.89
CA ILE A 436 -7.27 7.98 2.49
C ILE A 436 -7.16 7.78 4.01
N LEU A 437 -7.51 8.82 4.75
CA LEU A 437 -7.50 8.83 6.21
C LEU A 437 -8.92 9.09 6.72
N ASN A 438 -9.37 8.35 7.73
CA ASN A 438 -10.59 8.69 8.46
C ASN A 438 -10.29 9.83 9.44
N CYS A 439 -10.20 11.06 8.93
CA CYS A 439 -9.75 12.22 9.68
C CYS A 439 -10.62 12.55 10.89
N GLN A 440 -11.94 12.33 10.83
CA GLN A 440 -12.81 12.55 11.98
C GLN A 440 -12.57 11.51 13.07
N ALA A 441 -12.46 10.23 12.69
CA ALA A 441 -12.16 9.16 13.63
C ALA A 441 -10.77 9.34 14.28
N LEU A 442 -9.77 9.72 13.48
CA LEU A 442 -8.40 9.98 13.96
C LEU A 442 -8.34 11.20 14.87
N ALA A 443 -9.10 12.25 14.58
CA ALA A 443 -9.20 13.42 15.46
C ALA A 443 -9.91 13.06 16.78
N ALA A 444 -10.99 12.28 16.73
CA ALA A 444 -11.70 11.80 17.92
C ALA A 444 -10.83 10.89 18.80
N ALA A 445 -9.93 10.10 18.19
CA ALA A 445 -8.94 9.30 18.89
C ALA A 445 -7.74 10.10 19.42
N GLY A 446 -7.68 11.41 19.18
CA GLY A 446 -6.55 12.27 19.59
C GLY A 446 -5.26 12.04 18.80
N LEU A 447 -5.32 11.28 17.69
CA LEU A 447 -4.17 10.95 16.85
C LEU A 447 -3.89 12.03 15.80
N MET A 448 -4.92 12.76 15.36
CA MET A 448 -4.79 13.83 14.37
C MET A 448 -5.11 15.19 14.99
N GLY A 449 -4.10 16.05 15.08
CA GLY A 449 -4.24 17.45 15.49
C GLY A 449 -3.75 18.42 14.41
N GLY A 450 -4.17 19.69 14.45
CA GLY A 450 -3.81 20.73 13.46
C GLY A 450 -2.34 21.18 13.46
N GLY A 451 -1.41 20.43 14.06
CA GLY A 451 0.01 20.80 14.22
C GLY A 451 1.01 19.74 13.73
N ASN A 452 2.29 20.12 13.70
CA ASN A 452 3.45 19.35 13.18
C ASN A 452 3.79 18.02 13.88
N SER A 453 2.95 17.52 14.78
CA SER A 453 3.31 16.43 15.69
C SER A 453 2.23 15.37 15.80
N SER A 454 1.56 15.05 14.68
CA SER A 454 0.77 13.82 14.65
C SER A 454 1.73 12.63 14.59
N PRO A 455 1.55 11.58 15.44
CA PRO A 455 2.24 10.32 15.23
C PRO A 455 1.95 9.79 13.82
N PRO A 456 2.75 8.84 13.30
CA PRO A 456 2.46 8.20 12.01
C PRO A 456 1.00 7.72 11.99
N LEU A 457 0.21 8.26 11.05
CA LEU A 457 -1.23 8.01 11.02
C LEU A 457 -1.54 6.74 10.23
N PRO A 458 -2.45 5.89 10.72
CA PRO A 458 -2.87 4.71 9.98
C PRO A 458 -3.65 5.14 8.74
N VAL A 459 -3.33 4.52 7.60
CA VAL A 459 -4.02 4.75 6.33
C VAL A 459 -5.16 3.75 6.20
N GLU A 460 -6.37 4.24 5.91
CA GLU A 460 -7.54 3.39 5.68
C GLU A 460 -7.37 2.60 4.37
N ALA A 461 -7.08 3.32 3.28
CA ALA A 461 -6.78 2.77 1.97
C ALA A 461 -5.90 3.72 1.18
N PHE A 462 -5.16 3.19 0.21
CA PHE A 462 -4.63 4.01 -0.87
C PHE A 462 -5.64 4.01 -2.01
N ALA A 463 -5.75 5.12 -2.71
CA ALA A 463 -6.67 5.24 -3.82
C ALA A 463 -6.06 6.04 -4.97
N SER A 464 -6.53 5.71 -6.18
CA SER A 464 -6.29 6.47 -7.39
C SER A 464 -7.51 7.32 -7.72
N PHE A 465 -7.24 8.58 -8.05
CA PHE A 465 -8.22 9.61 -8.31
C PHE A 465 -7.92 10.27 -9.64
N PHE A 466 -8.87 10.27 -10.57
CA PHE A 466 -8.72 10.97 -11.84
C PHE A 466 -9.05 12.46 -11.67
N ILE A 467 -8.10 13.36 -11.96
CA ILE A 467 -8.36 14.79 -11.95
C ILE A 467 -9.13 15.20 -13.21
N THR A 468 -10.32 15.79 -13.05
CA THR A 468 -11.27 15.98 -14.16
C THR A 468 -11.08 17.31 -14.89
N GLU A 469 -10.64 18.34 -14.16
CA GLU A 469 -10.47 19.71 -14.66
C GLU A 469 -9.27 20.39 -13.99
N THR A 470 -8.85 21.53 -14.55
CA THR A 470 -7.78 22.34 -13.95
C THR A 470 -8.20 22.87 -12.59
N VAL A 471 -7.23 23.02 -11.70
CA VAL A 471 -7.43 23.67 -10.41
C VAL A 471 -7.56 25.17 -10.66
N GLU A 472 -8.70 25.73 -10.28
CA GLU A 472 -9.00 27.15 -10.43
C GLU A 472 -8.25 27.99 -9.37
N SER A 473 -8.06 29.28 -9.64
CA SER A 473 -7.63 30.23 -8.61
C SER A 473 -8.71 30.38 -7.54
N GLY A 474 -8.42 29.96 -6.31
CA GLY A 474 -9.31 30.18 -5.17
C GLY A 474 -8.55 30.09 -3.85
N SER A 475 -9.18 30.55 -2.76
CA SER A 475 -8.64 30.47 -1.41
C SER A 475 -8.37 29.02 -0.97
N ASP A 476 -9.18 28.08 -1.48
CA ASP A 476 -9.23 26.70 -1.00
C ASP A 476 -8.48 25.72 -1.93
N GLN A 477 -7.90 26.21 -3.04
CA GLN A 477 -7.18 25.41 -4.05
C GLN A 477 -7.92 24.11 -4.42
N THR A 478 -9.22 24.21 -4.73
CA THR A 478 -10.10 23.06 -4.87
C THR A 478 -9.69 22.15 -6.04
N ILE A 479 -9.48 20.88 -5.74
CA ILE A 479 -9.22 19.83 -6.73
C ILE A 479 -10.52 19.04 -6.92
N ARG A 480 -10.90 18.79 -8.17
CA ARG A 480 -12.05 17.94 -8.51
C ARG A 480 -11.55 16.63 -9.07
N VAL A 481 -11.95 15.56 -8.41
CA VAL A 481 -11.49 14.22 -8.74
C VAL A 481 -12.62 13.20 -8.79
N GLU A 482 -12.45 12.18 -9.61
CA GLU A 482 -13.30 10.99 -9.64
C GLU A 482 -12.51 9.80 -9.09
N LEU A 483 -13.13 8.96 -8.25
CA LEU A 483 -12.48 7.76 -7.73
C LEU A 483 -12.30 6.75 -8.88
N VAL A 484 -11.10 6.20 -9.03
CA VAL A 484 -10.81 5.17 -10.04
C VAL A 484 -10.72 3.79 -9.40
N ASP A 485 -9.95 3.69 -8.32
CA ASP A 485 -9.70 2.44 -7.61
C ASP A 485 -9.23 2.71 -6.18
N VAL A 486 -9.36 1.70 -5.32
CA VAL A 486 -8.88 1.67 -3.94
C VAL A 486 -8.14 0.37 -3.68
N THR A 487 -7.21 0.39 -2.75
CA THR A 487 -6.48 -0.82 -2.38
C THR A 487 -7.30 -1.71 -1.45
N GLY A 488 -7.17 -3.02 -1.63
CA GLY A 488 -7.87 -4.04 -0.85
C GLY A 488 -8.82 -4.87 -1.72
N ARG A 489 -9.47 -5.85 -1.10
CA ARG A 489 -10.27 -6.88 -1.78
C ARG A 489 -11.43 -6.35 -2.63
N GLU A 490 -11.96 -5.18 -2.28
CA GLU A 490 -13.08 -4.52 -2.97
C GLU A 490 -12.61 -3.56 -4.09
N GLY A 491 -11.30 -3.44 -4.28
CA GLY A 491 -10.70 -2.69 -5.39
C GLY A 491 -10.75 -3.47 -6.71
N GLN A 492 -10.46 -2.77 -7.80
CA GLN A 492 -10.34 -3.32 -9.16
C GLN A 492 -8.95 -3.94 -9.42
N GLY A 493 -8.06 -3.97 -8.41
CA GLY A 493 -6.73 -4.56 -8.49
C GLY A 493 -5.73 -3.77 -9.34
N THR A 494 -6.08 -2.56 -9.79
CA THR A 494 -5.16 -1.73 -10.59
C THR A 494 -4.03 -1.15 -9.74
N LEU A 495 -4.26 -1.04 -8.44
CA LEU A 495 -3.29 -0.57 -7.45
C LEU A 495 -2.42 -1.70 -6.87
N ASP A 496 -2.71 -2.98 -7.12
CA ASP A 496 -1.96 -4.10 -6.55
C ASP A 496 -0.50 -4.11 -7.01
N LYS A 497 -0.22 -3.62 -8.22
CA LYS A 497 1.15 -3.49 -8.75
C LYS A 497 1.90 -2.27 -8.22
N PHE A 498 1.19 -1.30 -7.64
CA PHE A 498 1.78 -0.10 -7.01
C PHE A 498 2.14 -0.33 -5.54
N LEU A 499 1.53 -1.34 -4.93
CA LEU A 499 1.79 -1.76 -3.57
C LEU A 499 2.91 -2.80 -3.55
N ARG A 500 3.89 -2.58 -2.70
CA ARG A 500 4.87 -3.61 -2.35
C ARG A 500 4.57 -4.09 -0.94
N ASP A 501 4.01 -5.28 -0.86
CA ASP A 501 3.71 -5.99 0.37
C ASP A 501 4.87 -6.92 0.73
N GLU A 502 5.48 -6.73 1.90
CA GLU A 502 6.62 -7.50 2.36
C GLU A 502 6.37 -8.03 3.77
N ALA A 503 6.04 -9.32 3.88
CA ALA A 503 6.18 -10.05 5.14
C ALA A 503 7.63 -10.53 5.26
N GLN A 504 8.29 -10.21 6.37
CA GLN A 504 9.67 -10.59 6.61
C GLN A 504 9.90 -11.07 8.04
N LEU A 505 10.86 -11.98 8.19
CA LEU A 505 11.37 -12.43 9.48
C LEU A 505 12.39 -11.43 10.01
N TYR A 506 12.35 -11.19 11.31
CA TYR A 506 13.25 -10.28 12.00
C TYR A 506 14.18 -11.03 12.97
N ARG A 507 13.69 -12.08 13.62
CA ARG A 507 14.45 -12.88 14.60
C ARG A 507 13.86 -14.27 14.79
#